data_AF-A0A9D1FRS0-F1
#
_entry.id   AF-A0A9D1FRS0-F1
#
_cell.length_a   1.000
_cell.length_b   1.000
_cell.length_c   1.000
_cell.angle_alpha   90.00
_cell.angle_beta   90.00
_cell.angle_gamma   90.00
#
_symmetry.space_group_name_H-M   'P 1'
#
loop_
_entity.id
_entity.type
_entity.pdbx_description
1 polymer ?
#
loop_
_entity_poly.entity_id
_entity_poly.type
_entity_poly.pdbx_seq_one_letter_code
_entity_poly.pdbx_strand_id
1 'polypeptide(L)'
;MPLPSGPQQFAVTRDQIQNARNQLRNIHQPHQAQQMQQNQQMQQNQSRYTLQHYTQEELNEVQVSEHQRKSKLGHIRDAVKRLMPGAYTQIDRVRQLPDAQRETELHHSRGHSFMSQGSKVLEFNMAGSGFKQFRMTHKGLKGKNCAVIPGVGEVALKKEKKIHWYTSRAKRAQYEEENARIRAHNAEIERRIREQYGDSQTVGRKQLKEVRKKDVLDAQGNVLKTRITMAGPLAAGGALNAGDYSISNLRKYMQLMAADYLTNIFREWQSDRNFSIATTPPVRILIQGHSRGGVAAAEGALLIRQWVQKNYPEFVDKVAFDLIQYDPVPGGDTASYQSTTLKDKKHKKPGLGDSANTTVVYSVHTDHSKMFTPQTVKGADRIVLTAFKHSVGLDMTDQQDSSKRLAYTNAENQEVYRGSGLNDLPPGVYIVDETNTLVRFNTYEEFEGVLSDVTKGRSSQSWRRDRISDAVKYWFDLHSGNGGAAAAPGAGGGAAT
;
A
#
# COMPACT_ATOMS: atom_id res chain seq x y z
N MET A 1 73.02 -24.20 6.67
CA MET A 1 72.03 -23.18 6.27
C MET A 1 71.01 -23.04 7.40
N PRO A 2 70.95 -21.90 8.11
CA PRO A 2 69.87 -21.62 9.05
C PRO A 2 68.68 -20.98 8.34
N LEU A 3 67.46 -21.36 8.76
CA LEU A 3 66.18 -20.82 8.29
C LEU A 3 65.97 -19.37 8.79
N PRO A 4 65.24 -18.51 8.05
CA PRO A 4 65.00 -17.13 8.45
C PRO A 4 63.89 -17.01 9.50
N SER A 5 64.04 -15.93 10.25
CA SER A 5 63.25 -15.41 11.37
C SER A 5 61.76 -15.21 11.09
N GLY A 6 60.95 -15.41 12.15
CA GLY A 6 59.49 -15.33 12.15
C GLY A 6 58.89 -13.95 11.86
N PRO A 7 57.54 -13.86 11.79
CA PRO A 7 56.83 -12.66 11.36
C PRO A 7 56.88 -11.52 12.40
N GLN A 8 57.28 -10.33 11.94
CA GLN A 8 57.18 -9.07 12.69
C GLN A 8 55.71 -8.75 13.00
N GLN A 9 55.35 -8.70 14.27
CA GLN A 9 54.05 -8.21 14.72
C GLN A 9 54.05 -6.67 14.71
N PHE A 10 53.22 -6.08 13.85
CA PHE A 10 52.89 -4.65 13.93
C PHE A 10 51.98 -4.41 15.14
N ALA A 11 52.56 -3.92 16.25
CA ALA A 11 51.80 -3.49 17.40
C ALA A 11 51.14 -2.13 17.10
N VAL A 12 49.87 -2.15 16.70
CA VAL A 12 49.05 -0.93 16.61
C VAL A 12 48.75 -0.46 18.03
N THR A 13 49.20 0.74 18.38
CA THR A 13 48.99 1.29 19.73
C THR A 13 47.53 1.72 19.94
N ARG A 14 47.03 1.63 21.17
CA ARG A 14 45.63 2.03 21.52
C ARG A 14 45.32 3.45 21.08
N ASP A 15 46.29 4.36 21.13
CA ASP A 15 46.12 5.75 20.75
C ASP A 15 45.98 5.95 19.23
N GLN A 16 46.61 5.11 18.42
CA GLN A 16 46.40 5.11 16.95
C GLN A 16 44.99 4.63 16.58
N ILE A 17 44.45 3.64 17.31
CA ILE A 17 43.07 3.15 17.12
C ILE A 17 42.06 4.22 17.57
N GLN A 18 42.32 4.90 18.69
CA GLN A 18 41.46 5.96 19.21
C GLN A 18 41.45 7.19 18.28
N ASN A 19 42.61 7.60 17.76
CA ASN A 19 42.71 8.70 16.80
C ASN A 19 42.08 8.36 15.45
N ALA A 20 42.22 7.12 14.95
CA ALA A 20 41.51 6.68 13.74
C ALA A 20 39.98 6.67 13.94
N ARG A 21 39.49 6.25 15.11
CA ARG A 21 38.05 6.31 15.47
C ARG A 21 37.54 7.74 15.59
N ASN A 22 38.31 8.65 16.15
CA ASN A 22 37.94 10.06 16.29
C ASN A 22 37.96 10.79 14.93
N GLN A 23 38.92 10.47 14.06
CA GLN A 23 38.95 11.00 12.69
C GLN A 23 37.79 10.46 11.84
N LEU A 24 37.45 9.17 11.96
CA LEU A 24 36.25 8.60 11.33
C LEU A 24 34.97 9.27 11.86
N ARG A 25 34.83 9.51 13.16
CA ARG A 25 33.67 10.24 13.74
C ARG A 25 33.56 11.67 13.24
N ASN A 26 34.67 12.40 13.13
CA ASN A 26 34.68 13.80 12.70
C ASN A 26 34.42 13.99 11.20
N ILE A 27 34.70 12.98 10.36
CA ILE A 27 34.35 12.99 8.93
C ILE A 27 32.89 12.54 8.71
N HIS A 28 32.36 11.63 9.55
CA HIS A 28 31.01 11.10 9.41
C HIS A 28 29.91 12.06 9.91
N GLN A 29 30.17 12.90 10.93
CA GLN A 29 29.18 13.85 11.45
C GLN A 29 28.70 14.90 10.42
N PRO A 30 29.57 15.60 9.67
CA PRO A 30 29.11 16.56 8.68
C PRO A 30 28.38 15.89 7.49
N HIS A 31 28.80 14.70 7.06
CA HIS A 31 28.09 13.96 6.01
C HIS A 31 26.71 13.43 6.46
N GLN A 32 26.56 12.99 7.71
CA GLN A 32 25.27 12.60 8.28
C GLN A 32 24.30 13.80 8.38
N ALA A 33 24.78 14.97 8.80
CA ALA A 33 23.97 16.18 8.86
C ALA A 33 23.52 16.64 7.46
N GLN A 34 24.41 16.57 6.47
CA GLN A 34 24.09 16.95 5.08
C GLN A 34 23.10 15.98 4.42
N GLN A 35 23.22 14.67 4.66
CA GLN A 35 22.25 13.69 4.19
C GLN A 35 20.90 13.81 4.89
N MET A 36 20.87 14.08 6.21
CA MET A 36 19.62 14.35 6.92
C MET A 36 18.96 15.63 6.43
N GLN A 37 19.72 16.70 6.15
CA GLN A 37 19.20 17.92 5.53
C GLN A 37 18.67 17.70 4.11
N GLN A 38 19.36 16.92 3.27
CA GLN A 38 18.86 16.56 1.94
C GLN A 38 17.60 15.69 2.01
N ASN A 39 17.55 14.72 2.92
CA ASN A 39 16.34 13.91 3.14
C ASN A 39 15.19 14.75 3.72
N GLN A 40 15.46 15.70 4.62
CA GLN A 40 14.45 16.65 5.13
C GLN A 40 13.96 17.60 4.04
N GLN A 41 14.84 18.16 3.20
CA GLN A 41 14.44 19.01 2.07
C GLN A 41 13.65 18.21 1.02
N MET A 42 14.04 16.97 0.72
CA MET A 42 13.24 16.09 -0.16
C MET A 42 11.90 15.71 0.47
N GLN A 43 11.82 15.53 1.80
CA GLN A 43 10.55 15.30 2.50
C GLN A 43 9.65 16.53 2.46
N GLN A 44 10.19 17.73 2.72
CA GLN A 44 9.43 18.99 2.66
C GLN A 44 8.87 19.22 1.25
N ASN A 45 9.68 19.02 0.20
CA ASN A 45 9.24 19.15 -1.19
C ASN A 45 8.23 18.06 -1.63
N GLN A 46 8.18 16.91 -0.94
CA GLN A 46 7.20 15.85 -1.21
C GLN A 46 5.94 15.91 -0.33
N SER A 47 5.91 16.82 0.65
CA SER A 47 4.81 16.99 1.62
C SER A 47 3.79 18.05 1.23
N ARG A 48 3.99 18.73 0.10
CA ARG A 48 3.07 19.73 -0.43
C ARG A 48 2.42 19.26 -1.73
N TYR A 49 1.19 19.70 -1.94
CA TYR A 49 0.43 19.46 -3.16
C TYR A 49 -0.30 20.73 -3.56
N THR A 50 -0.22 21.13 -4.82
CA THR A 50 -1.07 22.20 -5.36
C THR A 50 -2.32 21.55 -5.91
N LEU A 51 -3.49 21.90 -5.35
CA LEU A 51 -4.78 21.36 -5.80
C LEU A 51 -4.98 21.60 -7.31
N GLN A 52 -5.97 20.96 -7.93
CA GLN A 52 -6.36 21.29 -9.31
C GLN A 52 -7.18 22.57 -9.32
N HIS A 53 -6.96 23.46 -10.30
CA HIS A 53 -7.82 24.61 -10.48
C HIS A 53 -9.05 24.16 -11.26
N TYR A 54 -10.22 24.61 -10.82
CA TYR A 54 -11.46 24.41 -11.57
C TYR A 54 -12.28 25.69 -11.55
N THR A 55 -12.78 26.08 -12.72
CA THR A 55 -13.85 27.06 -12.85
C THR A 55 -15.19 26.47 -12.41
N GLN A 56 -16.18 27.32 -12.15
CA GLN A 56 -17.52 26.87 -11.79
C GLN A 56 -18.17 26.03 -12.91
N GLU A 57 -17.90 26.37 -14.17
CA GLU A 57 -18.36 25.63 -15.34
C GLU A 57 -17.74 24.23 -15.38
N GLU A 58 -16.42 24.12 -15.21
CA GLU A 58 -15.73 22.81 -15.16
C GLU A 58 -16.21 21.94 -13.99
N LEU A 59 -16.56 22.54 -12.84
CA LEU A 59 -17.15 21.84 -11.69
C LEU A 59 -18.59 21.37 -11.91
N ASN A 60 -19.29 21.94 -12.90
CA ASN A 60 -20.65 21.56 -13.29
C ASN A 60 -20.63 20.55 -14.45
N GLU A 61 -19.59 20.57 -15.29
CA GLU A 61 -19.44 19.70 -16.47
C GLU A 61 -18.38 18.61 -16.29
N VAL A 62 -18.14 18.19 -15.05
CA VAL A 62 -17.10 17.20 -14.74
C VAL A 62 -17.34 15.91 -15.50
N GLN A 63 -16.34 15.52 -16.27
CA GLN A 63 -16.37 14.33 -17.08
C GLN A 63 -16.25 13.07 -16.21
N VAL A 64 -17.17 12.12 -16.42
CA VAL A 64 -17.11 10.80 -15.80
C VAL A 64 -16.00 9.96 -16.43
N SER A 65 -15.46 9.02 -15.64
CA SER A 65 -14.47 8.07 -16.16
C SER A 65 -15.04 7.17 -17.27
N GLU A 66 -14.18 6.64 -18.14
CA GLU A 66 -14.61 5.73 -19.21
C GLU A 66 -15.40 4.52 -18.66
N HIS A 67 -14.96 3.98 -17.53
CA HIS A 67 -15.63 2.86 -16.85
C HIS A 67 -17.01 3.25 -16.33
N GLN A 68 -17.13 4.42 -15.69
CA GLN A 68 -18.39 4.94 -15.18
C GLN A 68 -19.40 5.15 -16.32
N ARG A 69 -18.96 5.71 -17.44
CA ARG A 69 -19.76 5.85 -18.67
C ARG A 69 -20.21 4.50 -19.24
N LYS A 70 -19.29 3.55 -19.42
CA LYS A 70 -19.59 2.20 -19.95
C LYS A 70 -20.54 1.42 -19.04
N SER A 71 -20.35 1.56 -17.73
CA SER A 71 -21.19 0.95 -16.70
C SER A 71 -22.49 1.73 -16.45
N LYS A 72 -22.66 2.89 -17.12
CA LYS A 72 -23.80 3.79 -16.98
C LYS A 72 -24.12 4.11 -15.51
N LEU A 73 -23.09 4.33 -14.69
CA LEU A 73 -23.27 4.79 -13.32
C LEU A 73 -23.68 6.27 -13.32
N GLY A 74 -24.45 6.68 -12.33
CA GLY A 74 -24.77 8.09 -12.12
C GLY A 74 -23.54 8.91 -11.75
N HIS A 75 -23.66 10.24 -11.85
CA HIS A 75 -22.64 11.18 -11.37
C HIS A 75 -22.65 11.19 -9.84
N ILE A 76 -21.51 10.89 -9.22
CA ILE A 76 -21.34 10.90 -7.77
C ILE A 76 -21.52 12.31 -7.24
N ARG A 77 -20.85 13.28 -7.87
CA ARG A 77 -20.92 14.69 -7.45
C ARG A 77 -22.35 15.22 -7.41
N ASP A 78 -23.18 14.87 -8.39
CA ASP A 78 -24.58 15.31 -8.45
C ASP A 78 -25.44 14.61 -7.39
N ALA A 79 -25.22 13.32 -7.16
CA ALA A 79 -25.91 12.56 -6.11
C ALA A 79 -25.58 13.14 -4.72
N VAL A 80 -24.30 13.42 -4.46
CA VAL A 80 -23.83 14.04 -3.22
C VAL A 80 -24.39 15.45 -3.06
N LYS A 81 -24.32 16.34 -4.06
CA LYS A 81 -24.87 17.70 -3.97
C LYS A 81 -26.37 17.71 -3.62
N ARG A 82 -27.12 16.73 -4.13
CA ARG A 82 -28.57 16.61 -3.90
C ARG A 82 -28.90 16.14 -2.48
N LEU A 83 -28.13 15.19 -1.95
CA LEU A 83 -28.43 14.52 -0.68
C LEU A 83 -27.66 15.11 0.51
N MET A 84 -26.55 15.80 0.23
CA MET A 84 -25.64 16.39 1.21
C MET A 84 -25.30 17.83 0.80
N PRO A 85 -26.27 18.77 0.90
CA PRO A 85 -26.06 20.15 0.49
C PRO A 85 -24.95 20.78 1.35
N GLY A 86 -23.93 21.32 0.69
CA GLY A 86 -22.77 21.95 1.36
C GLY A 86 -21.51 21.09 1.41
N ALA A 87 -21.59 19.79 1.06
CA ALA A 87 -20.44 18.87 1.10
C ALA A 87 -19.22 19.34 0.29
N TYR A 88 -19.42 20.19 -0.73
CA TYR A 88 -18.36 20.70 -1.59
C TYR A 88 -18.03 22.18 -1.39
N THR A 89 -18.78 22.90 -0.56
CA THR A 89 -18.72 24.38 -0.51
C THR A 89 -17.32 24.92 -0.26
N GLN A 90 -16.59 24.33 0.70
CA GLN A 90 -15.25 24.79 1.04
C GLN A 90 -14.23 24.42 -0.04
N ILE A 91 -14.21 23.16 -0.48
CA ILE A 91 -13.21 22.69 -1.44
C ILE A 91 -13.37 23.32 -2.82
N ASP A 92 -14.60 23.53 -3.28
CA ASP A 92 -14.88 24.18 -4.57
C ASP A 92 -14.43 25.64 -4.55
N ARG A 93 -14.60 26.33 -3.42
CA ARG A 93 -14.09 27.69 -3.24
C ARG A 93 -12.57 27.72 -3.31
N VAL A 94 -11.88 26.80 -2.62
CA VAL A 94 -10.41 26.75 -2.63
C VAL A 94 -9.88 26.46 -4.03
N ARG A 95 -10.51 25.55 -4.79
CA ARG A 95 -10.11 25.21 -6.16
C ARG A 95 -10.21 26.35 -7.17
N GLN A 96 -10.93 27.42 -6.84
CA GLN A 96 -11.05 28.63 -7.65
C GLN A 96 -10.02 29.72 -7.28
N LEU A 97 -9.19 29.49 -6.24
CA LEU A 97 -8.18 30.45 -5.81
C LEU A 97 -6.88 30.35 -6.65
N PRO A 98 -5.99 31.36 -6.60
CA PRO A 98 -4.66 31.28 -7.21
C PRO A 98 -3.78 30.16 -6.60
N ASP A 99 -2.78 29.68 -7.35
CA ASP A 99 -1.90 28.55 -6.99
C ASP A 99 -1.35 28.61 -5.56
N ALA A 100 -0.84 29.77 -5.14
CA ALA A 100 -0.25 29.96 -3.81
C ALA A 100 -1.23 29.70 -2.66
N GLN A 101 -2.54 29.84 -2.91
CA GLN A 101 -3.61 29.59 -1.93
C GLN A 101 -4.23 28.18 -2.09
N ARG A 102 -3.78 27.40 -3.07
CA ARG A 102 -4.20 26.03 -3.34
C ARG A 102 -3.15 25.00 -2.92
N GLU A 103 -2.04 25.44 -2.34
CA GLU A 103 -1.05 24.56 -1.74
C GLU A 103 -1.54 24.01 -0.40
N THR A 104 -1.50 22.69 -0.26
CA THR A 104 -2.00 21.96 0.91
C THR A 104 -1.04 20.82 1.29
N GLU A 105 -1.30 20.18 2.42
CA GLU A 105 -0.52 19.04 2.90
C GLU A 105 -0.78 17.78 2.07
N LEU A 106 0.29 17.01 1.83
CA LEU A 106 0.29 15.77 1.06
C LEU A 106 0.73 14.57 1.92
N HIS A 107 -0.22 13.71 2.25
CA HIS A 107 0.01 12.43 2.90
C HIS A 107 0.25 11.34 1.86
N HIS A 108 1.52 10.90 1.67
CA HIS A 108 1.86 9.99 0.57
C HIS A 108 2.59 8.68 0.94
N SER A 109 3.38 8.67 2.01
CA SER A 109 4.23 7.52 2.35
C SER A 109 4.48 7.41 3.86
N ARG A 110 3.54 6.77 4.57
CA ARG A 110 3.67 6.51 6.01
C ARG A 110 4.93 5.73 6.38
N GLY A 111 5.35 4.79 5.53
CA GLY A 111 6.55 3.98 5.78
C GLY A 111 7.84 4.82 5.78
N HIS A 112 7.88 5.93 5.03
CA HIS A 112 9.01 6.85 5.10
C HIS A 112 8.92 7.77 6.32
N SER A 113 7.72 8.26 6.64
CA SER A 113 7.47 9.08 7.85
C SER A 113 7.81 8.32 9.15
N PHE A 114 7.40 7.06 9.28
CA PHE A 114 7.76 6.26 10.44
C PHE A 114 9.26 5.97 10.53
N MET A 115 9.89 5.73 9.39
CA MET A 115 11.33 5.51 9.32
C MET A 115 12.10 6.76 9.76
N SER A 116 11.68 7.97 9.36
CA SER A 116 12.31 9.22 9.81
C SER A 116 12.06 9.51 11.29
N GLN A 117 10.99 8.97 11.87
CA GLN A 117 10.71 9.00 13.31
C GLN A 117 11.45 7.91 14.11
N GLY A 118 12.30 7.10 13.46
CA GLY A 118 13.12 6.08 14.13
C GLY A 118 12.44 4.70 14.30
N SER A 119 11.23 4.51 13.79
CA SER A 119 10.60 3.17 13.79
C SER A 119 11.26 2.23 12.77
N LYS A 120 11.40 0.95 13.13
CA LYS A 120 11.66 -0.12 12.17
C LYS A 120 10.41 -0.38 11.34
N VAL A 121 10.57 -0.53 10.02
CA VAL A 121 9.44 -0.62 9.08
C VAL A 121 9.53 -1.88 8.22
N LEU A 122 8.44 -2.65 8.20
CA LEU A 122 8.22 -3.78 7.30
C LEU A 122 7.00 -3.50 6.41
N GLU A 123 7.19 -3.41 5.09
CA GLU A 123 6.12 -3.19 4.12
C GLU A 123 5.80 -4.47 3.34
N PHE A 124 4.53 -4.85 3.25
CA PHE A 124 4.02 -5.90 2.37
C PHE A 124 3.10 -5.31 1.30
N ASN A 125 3.36 -5.63 0.03
CA ASN A 125 2.51 -5.27 -1.09
C ASN A 125 2.05 -6.53 -1.83
N MET A 126 0.76 -6.86 -1.76
CA MET A 126 0.17 -8.06 -2.36
C MET A 126 -0.64 -7.74 -3.60
N ALA A 127 -0.21 -8.25 -4.74
CA ALA A 127 -0.86 -7.98 -6.02
C ALA A 127 -2.23 -8.66 -6.15
N GLY A 128 -3.04 -8.15 -7.07
CA GLY A 128 -4.32 -8.77 -7.43
C GLY A 128 -4.18 -10.07 -8.21
N SER A 129 -5.29 -10.77 -8.39
CA SER A 129 -5.32 -12.03 -9.15
C SER A 129 -4.79 -11.84 -10.58
N GLY A 130 -3.90 -12.75 -11.01
CA GLY A 130 -3.25 -12.69 -12.31
C GLY A 130 -2.10 -11.67 -12.41
N PHE A 131 -1.77 -10.97 -11.32
CA PHE A 131 -0.62 -10.06 -11.27
C PHE A 131 0.54 -10.73 -10.55
N LYS A 132 1.72 -10.60 -11.15
CA LYS A 132 2.97 -11.09 -10.57
C LYS A 132 3.58 -10.12 -9.57
N GLN A 133 3.27 -8.83 -9.70
CA GLN A 133 3.79 -7.77 -8.83
C GLN A 133 2.68 -6.74 -8.57
N PHE A 134 2.76 -6.05 -7.43
CA PHE A 134 1.83 -4.97 -7.09
C PHE A 134 1.94 -3.84 -8.12
N ARG A 135 0.81 -3.26 -8.53
CA ARG A 135 0.79 -2.24 -9.59
C ARG A 135 1.48 -0.95 -9.12
N MET A 136 2.38 -0.43 -9.96
CA MET A 136 3.00 0.88 -9.79
C MET A 136 3.10 1.55 -11.17
N THR A 137 1.95 1.88 -11.76
CA THR A 137 1.88 2.49 -13.10
C THR A 137 2.69 3.79 -13.18
N HIS A 138 2.71 4.58 -12.11
CA HIS A 138 3.54 5.78 -11.98
C HIS A 138 5.05 5.52 -12.09
N LYS A 139 5.50 4.27 -11.89
CA LYS A 139 6.89 3.81 -12.11
C LYS A 139 7.06 3.00 -13.38
N GLY A 140 6.09 3.07 -14.29
CA GLY A 140 6.08 2.29 -15.52
C GLY A 140 5.93 0.79 -15.30
N LEU A 141 5.32 0.33 -14.20
CA LEU A 141 5.16 -1.10 -13.92
C LEU A 141 3.70 -1.46 -13.68
N LYS A 142 3.10 -2.19 -14.64
CA LYS A 142 1.69 -2.61 -14.60
C LYS A 142 1.47 -3.95 -13.86
N GLY A 143 2.53 -4.66 -13.50
CA GLY A 143 2.50 -5.82 -12.59
C GLY A 143 2.15 -7.19 -13.20
N LYS A 144 1.68 -7.26 -14.45
CA LYS A 144 1.20 -8.49 -15.12
C LYS A 144 2.27 -9.23 -15.97
N ASN A 145 3.56 -9.01 -15.69
CA ASN A 145 4.73 -9.24 -16.58
C ASN A 145 5.00 -8.14 -17.61
N CYS A 146 4.54 -6.93 -17.32
CA CYS A 146 4.66 -5.80 -18.23
C CYS A 146 5.35 -4.61 -17.55
N ALA A 147 6.24 -3.99 -18.32
CA ALA A 147 6.85 -2.71 -18.05
C ALA A 147 6.45 -1.71 -19.14
N VAL A 148 6.43 -0.43 -18.80
CA VAL A 148 6.26 0.67 -19.75
C VAL A 148 7.65 1.18 -20.10
N ILE A 149 7.96 1.17 -21.38
CA ILE A 149 9.22 1.70 -21.92
C ILE A 149 8.88 3.00 -22.66
N PRO A 150 9.51 4.13 -22.29
CA PRO A 150 9.32 5.39 -23.01
C PRO A 150 9.54 5.20 -24.53
N GLY A 151 8.63 5.74 -25.35
CA GLY A 151 8.68 5.64 -26.82
C GLY A 151 8.25 4.28 -27.41
N VAL A 152 8.26 3.19 -26.64
CA VAL A 152 7.87 1.84 -27.10
C VAL A 152 6.51 1.41 -26.56
N GLY A 153 6.03 2.05 -25.50
CA GLY A 153 4.75 1.75 -24.86
C GLY A 153 4.84 0.56 -23.90
N GLU A 154 3.72 -0.16 -23.74
CA GLU A 154 3.69 -1.34 -22.88
C GLU A 154 4.42 -2.51 -23.53
N VAL A 155 5.33 -3.11 -22.77
CA VAL A 155 6.16 -4.20 -23.23
C VAL A 155 6.06 -5.37 -22.25
N ALA A 156 5.68 -6.53 -22.78
CA ALA A 156 5.54 -7.78 -22.03
C ALA A 156 6.75 -8.71 -22.24
N LEU A 157 6.96 -9.63 -21.30
CA LEU A 157 7.84 -10.77 -21.48
C LEU A 157 7.42 -11.59 -22.70
N LYS A 158 8.39 -11.92 -23.56
CA LYS A 158 8.18 -12.72 -24.78
C LYS A 158 8.54 -14.18 -24.52
N LYS A 159 7.81 -15.10 -25.16
CA LYS A 159 8.09 -16.54 -25.08
C LYS A 159 9.10 -16.94 -26.14
N GLU A 160 10.13 -17.67 -25.75
CA GLU A 160 11.10 -18.28 -26.68
C GLU A 160 10.40 -19.28 -27.61
N LYS A 161 10.83 -19.31 -28.87
CA LYS A 161 10.40 -20.30 -29.87
C LYS A 161 11.01 -21.66 -29.55
N LYS A 162 10.19 -22.70 -29.58
CA LYS A 162 10.65 -24.08 -29.41
C LYS A 162 11.38 -24.56 -30.66
N ILE A 163 12.60 -25.03 -30.48
CA ILE A 163 13.39 -25.70 -31.53
C ILE A 163 13.18 -27.21 -31.35
N HIS A 164 12.60 -27.87 -32.34
CA HIS A 164 12.39 -29.32 -32.36
C HIS A 164 13.47 -30.02 -33.19
N TRP A 165 13.67 -31.32 -32.98
CA TRP A 165 14.69 -32.11 -33.69
C TRP A 165 14.52 -32.11 -35.23
N TYR A 166 13.28 -31.96 -35.72
CA TYR A 166 12.95 -31.87 -37.14
C TYR A 166 13.03 -30.44 -37.72
N THR A 167 13.50 -29.46 -36.94
CA THR A 167 13.64 -28.07 -37.44
C THR A 167 14.83 -27.99 -38.39
N SER A 168 14.61 -27.49 -39.61
CA SER A 168 15.70 -27.33 -40.59
C SER A 168 16.82 -26.45 -40.04
N ARG A 169 18.05 -26.69 -40.49
CA ARG A 169 19.25 -25.96 -40.02
C ARG A 169 19.11 -24.43 -40.18
N ALA A 170 18.57 -23.97 -41.30
CA ALA A 170 18.33 -22.54 -41.56
C ALA A 170 17.30 -21.94 -40.59
N LYS A 171 16.19 -22.66 -40.35
CA LYS A 171 15.13 -22.22 -39.43
C LYS A 171 15.58 -22.27 -37.96
N ARG A 172 16.46 -23.21 -37.65
CA ARG A 172 17.11 -23.31 -36.34
C ARG A 172 18.00 -22.10 -36.06
N ALA A 173 18.86 -21.70 -37.01
CA ALA A 173 19.69 -20.49 -36.87
C ALA A 173 18.83 -19.23 -36.67
N GLN A 174 17.74 -19.09 -37.43
CA GLN A 174 16.78 -17.98 -37.25
C GLN A 174 16.13 -17.99 -35.85
N TYR A 175 15.69 -19.16 -35.36
CA TYR A 175 15.10 -19.27 -34.02
C TYR A 175 16.12 -18.99 -32.92
N GLU A 176 17.38 -19.39 -33.10
CA GLU A 176 18.46 -19.12 -32.14
C GLU A 176 18.73 -17.61 -32.04
N GLU A 177 18.79 -16.90 -33.17
CA GLU A 177 18.94 -15.44 -33.19
C GLU A 177 17.74 -14.72 -32.56
N GLU A 178 16.51 -15.12 -32.93
CA GLU A 178 15.30 -14.54 -32.37
C GLU A 178 15.17 -14.82 -30.86
N ASN A 179 15.49 -16.04 -30.42
CA ASN A 179 15.51 -16.39 -29.00
C ASN A 179 16.60 -15.62 -28.25
N ALA A 180 17.73 -15.32 -28.86
CA ALA A 180 18.74 -14.45 -28.26
C ALA A 180 18.20 -13.03 -28.03
N ARG A 181 17.50 -12.46 -29.02
CA ARG A 181 16.81 -11.16 -28.88
C ARG A 181 15.72 -11.20 -27.80
N ILE A 182 14.93 -12.28 -27.74
CA ILE A 182 13.91 -12.48 -26.70
C ILE A 182 14.54 -12.57 -25.32
N ARG A 183 15.66 -13.29 -25.16
CA ARG A 183 16.37 -13.39 -23.88
C ARG A 183 16.92 -12.05 -23.42
N ALA A 184 17.57 -11.29 -24.30
CA ALA A 184 18.06 -9.94 -23.98
C ALA A 184 16.91 -9.00 -23.57
N HIS A 185 15.80 -9.05 -24.32
CA HIS A 185 14.58 -8.30 -24.02
C HIS A 185 13.98 -8.66 -22.65
N ASN A 186 13.83 -9.95 -22.37
CA ASN A 186 13.29 -10.42 -21.09
C ASN A 186 14.24 -10.09 -19.93
N ALA A 187 15.55 -10.13 -20.14
CA ALA A 187 16.55 -9.77 -19.13
C ALA A 187 16.44 -8.30 -18.72
N GLU A 188 16.21 -7.39 -19.67
CA GLU A 188 15.98 -5.96 -19.37
C GLU A 188 14.70 -5.75 -18.55
N ILE A 189 13.61 -6.45 -18.88
CA ILE A 189 12.36 -6.39 -18.11
C ILE A 189 12.59 -6.91 -16.69
N GLU A 190 13.25 -8.07 -16.54
CA GLU A 190 13.56 -8.64 -15.21
C GLU A 190 14.52 -7.76 -14.41
N ARG A 191 15.48 -7.08 -15.05
CA ARG A 191 16.35 -6.10 -14.40
C ARG A 191 15.52 -4.97 -13.79
N ARG A 192 14.58 -4.39 -14.54
CA ARG A 192 13.68 -3.33 -14.03
C ARG A 192 12.78 -3.82 -12.90
N ILE A 193 12.25 -5.04 -13.01
CA ILE A 193 11.46 -5.66 -11.94
C ILE A 193 12.34 -5.84 -10.68
N ARG A 194 13.56 -6.36 -10.83
CA ARG A 194 14.50 -6.54 -9.72
C ARG A 194 14.89 -5.21 -9.07
N GLU A 195 15.18 -4.19 -9.87
CA GLU A 195 15.49 -2.84 -9.36
C GLU A 195 14.34 -2.26 -8.54
N GLN A 196 13.10 -2.49 -8.96
CA GLN A 196 11.95 -1.88 -8.31
C GLN A 196 11.43 -2.70 -7.11
N TYR A 197 11.40 -4.03 -7.21
CA TYR A 197 10.78 -4.94 -6.24
C TYR A 197 11.78 -5.78 -5.44
N GLY A 198 13.03 -5.86 -5.91
CA GLY A 198 14.11 -6.63 -5.28
C GLY A 198 14.22 -8.08 -5.76
N ASP A 199 14.90 -8.87 -4.93
CA ASP A 199 15.30 -10.24 -5.23
C ASP A 199 14.21 -11.24 -4.87
N SER A 200 14.05 -12.29 -5.68
CA SER A 200 13.13 -13.40 -5.38
C SER A 200 13.53 -14.13 -4.10
N GLN A 201 12.55 -14.61 -3.34
CA GLN A 201 12.77 -15.14 -2.00
C GLN A 201 12.48 -16.65 -1.91
N THR A 202 13.19 -17.31 -1.00
CA THR A 202 12.78 -18.63 -0.49
C THR A 202 12.02 -18.42 0.80
N VAL A 203 10.79 -18.95 0.87
CA VAL A 203 9.94 -18.85 2.06
C VAL A 203 9.61 -20.26 2.54
N GLY A 204 10.05 -20.60 3.75
CA GLY A 204 10.06 -21.98 4.22
C GLY A 204 10.94 -22.84 3.32
N ARG A 205 10.35 -23.84 2.66
CA ARG A 205 11.06 -24.77 1.75
C ARG A 205 10.82 -24.48 0.27
N LYS A 206 10.18 -23.36 -0.07
CA LYS A 206 9.78 -23.05 -1.45
C LYS A 206 10.50 -21.81 -1.97
N GLN A 207 11.16 -21.94 -3.11
CA GLN A 207 11.66 -20.81 -3.89
C GLN A 207 10.49 -20.17 -4.64
N LEU A 208 10.18 -18.92 -4.31
CA LEU A 208 9.06 -18.18 -4.88
C LEU A 208 9.59 -17.03 -5.75
N LYS A 209 9.55 -17.22 -7.07
CA LYS A 209 10.06 -16.23 -8.05
C LYS A 209 9.37 -14.87 -7.93
N GLU A 210 8.10 -14.87 -7.52
CA GLU A 210 7.25 -13.69 -7.49
C GLU A 210 6.96 -13.18 -6.06
N VAL A 211 7.67 -13.73 -5.06
CA VAL A 211 7.84 -13.07 -3.76
C VAL A 211 9.20 -12.42 -3.77
N ARG A 212 9.25 -11.09 -3.68
CA ARG A 212 10.48 -10.30 -3.80
C ARG A 212 10.71 -9.46 -2.56
N LYS A 213 11.97 -9.35 -2.13
CA LYS A 213 12.40 -8.54 -0.99
C LYS A 213 13.37 -7.47 -1.44
N LYS A 214 13.15 -6.24 -0.97
CA LYS A 214 14.05 -5.10 -1.15
C LYS A 214 14.25 -4.39 0.19
N ASP A 215 15.49 -4.28 0.62
CA ASP A 215 15.87 -3.52 1.81
C ASP A 215 16.28 -2.09 1.41
N VAL A 216 15.93 -1.13 2.25
CA VAL A 216 16.39 0.26 2.22
C VAL A 216 17.38 0.41 3.37
N LEU A 217 18.60 0.79 3.02
CA LEU A 217 19.72 0.90 3.95
C LEU A 217 20.00 2.36 4.30
N ASP A 218 20.52 2.62 5.49
CA ASP A 218 21.17 3.89 5.82
C ASP A 218 22.58 3.97 5.22
N ALA A 219 23.26 5.10 5.44
CA ALA A 219 24.63 5.30 4.96
C ALA A 219 25.67 4.38 5.62
N GLN A 220 25.33 3.78 6.75
CA GLN A 220 26.17 2.83 7.49
C GLN A 220 25.87 1.39 7.09
N GLY A 221 24.91 1.17 6.18
CA GLY A 221 24.50 -0.15 5.69
C GLY A 221 23.47 -0.86 6.56
N ASN A 222 22.90 -0.22 7.59
CA ASN A 222 21.86 -0.82 8.42
C ASN A 222 20.51 -0.76 7.71
N VAL A 223 19.70 -1.81 7.88
CA VAL A 223 18.34 -1.85 7.32
C VAL A 223 17.43 -0.89 8.08
N LEU A 224 16.96 0.14 7.38
CA LEU A 224 15.95 1.09 7.86
C LEU A 224 14.54 0.57 7.59
N LYS A 225 14.34 -0.02 6.40
CA LYS A 225 13.05 -0.51 5.95
C LYS A 225 13.18 -1.71 5.05
N THR A 226 12.35 -2.72 5.27
CA THR A 226 12.23 -3.88 4.39
C THR A 226 10.91 -3.82 3.65
N ARG A 227 10.94 -3.98 2.33
CA ARG A 227 9.74 -4.14 1.49
C ARG A 227 9.68 -5.52 0.90
N ILE A 228 8.54 -6.17 1.05
CA ILE A 228 8.21 -7.45 0.47
C ILE A 228 7.05 -7.25 -0.52
N THR A 229 7.26 -7.64 -1.77
CA THR A 229 6.20 -7.66 -2.79
C THR A 229 5.84 -9.09 -3.12
N MET A 230 4.55 -9.38 -3.22
CA MET A 230 4.04 -10.72 -3.46
C MET A 230 3.06 -10.68 -4.62
N ALA A 231 3.15 -11.66 -5.52
CA ALA A 231 2.12 -11.89 -6.54
C ALA A 231 0.76 -12.18 -5.91
N GLY A 232 -0.30 -11.93 -6.67
CA GLY A 232 -1.61 -12.50 -6.39
C GLY A 232 -1.75 -13.92 -6.97
N PRO A 233 -2.89 -14.59 -6.78
CA PRO A 233 -3.13 -15.91 -7.36
C PRO A 233 -2.87 -15.94 -8.86
N LEU A 234 -1.99 -16.85 -9.31
CA LEU A 234 -1.58 -16.99 -10.71
C LEU A 234 -2.21 -18.21 -11.42
N ALA A 235 -2.89 -19.11 -10.69
CA ALA A 235 -3.52 -20.29 -11.26
C ALA A 235 -4.69 -19.92 -12.20
N ALA A 236 -4.79 -20.62 -13.34
CA ALA A 236 -5.78 -20.36 -14.40
C ALA A 236 -5.90 -18.87 -14.79
N GLY A 237 -4.76 -18.18 -14.94
CA GLY A 237 -4.74 -16.76 -15.27
C GLY A 237 -5.26 -15.83 -14.16
N GLY A 238 -5.31 -16.33 -12.92
CA GLY A 238 -5.91 -15.64 -11.79
C GLY A 238 -7.41 -15.90 -11.62
N ALA A 239 -8.02 -16.80 -12.41
CA ALA A 239 -9.42 -17.17 -12.21
C ALA A 239 -9.63 -18.00 -10.93
N LEU A 240 -8.67 -18.88 -10.60
CA LEU A 240 -8.76 -19.81 -9.48
C LEU A 240 -7.90 -19.37 -8.29
N ASN A 241 -8.44 -19.53 -7.07
CA ASN A 241 -7.68 -19.37 -5.84
C ASN A 241 -6.85 -20.64 -5.55
N ALA A 242 -5.84 -20.90 -6.36
CA ALA A 242 -5.04 -22.12 -6.29
C ALA A 242 -3.54 -21.85 -6.57
N GLY A 243 -2.73 -22.87 -6.33
CA GLY A 243 -1.28 -22.83 -6.56
C GLY A 243 -0.50 -22.11 -5.47
N ASP A 244 0.78 -21.90 -5.73
CA ASP A 244 1.73 -21.34 -4.75
C ASP A 244 1.34 -19.95 -4.26
N TYR A 245 0.61 -19.18 -5.06
CA TYR A 245 0.19 -17.82 -4.75
C TYR A 245 -1.30 -17.72 -4.39
N SER A 246 -1.95 -18.81 -3.97
CA SER A 246 -3.31 -18.76 -3.42
C SER A 246 -3.39 -17.90 -2.16
N ILE A 247 -4.58 -17.39 -1.81
CA ILE A 247 -4.84 -16.60 -0.59
C ILE A 247 -4.25 -17.30 0.65
N SER A 248 -4.49 -18.60 0.79
CA SER A 248 -4.03 -19.39 1.94
C SER A 248 -2.51 -19.45 2.05
N ASN A 249 -1.82 -19.59 0.92
CA ASN A 249 -0.36 -19.60 0.88
C ASN A 249 0.22 -18.21 1.10
N LEU A 250 -0.34 -17.18 0.45
CA LEU A 250 0.13 -15.80 0.58
C LEU A 250 0.07 -15.29 2.03
N ARG A 251 -1.07 -15.49 2.73
CA ARG A 251 -1.17 -15.10 4.14
C ARG A 251 -0.15 -15.82 5.03
N LYS A 252 0.17 -17.08 4.72
CA LYS A 252 1.15 -17.89 5.48
C LYS A 252 2.58 -17.45 5.19
N TYR A 253 2.91 -17.16 3.93
CA TYR A 253 4.23 -16.63 3.59
C TYR A 253 4.45 -15.26 4.23
N MET A 254 3.44 -14.38 4.23
CA MET A 254 3.54 -13.09 4.93
C MET A 254 3.79 -13.29 6.42
N GLN A 255 3.05 -14.18 7.08
CA GLN A 255 3.29 -14.52 8.49
C GLN A 255 4.73 -15.02 8.72
N LEU A 256 5.23 -15.95 7.89
CA LEU A 256 6.58 -16.51 8.05
C LEU A 256 7.68 -15.45 7.88
N MET A 257 7.56 -14.59 6.88
CA MET A 257 8.55 -13.53 6.64
C MET A 257 8.50 -12.45 7.72
N ALA A 258 7.32 -12.10 8.21
CA ALA A 258 7.19 -11.18 9.34
C ALA A 258 7.74 -11.80 10.63
N ALA A 259 7.49 -13.09 10.88
CA ALA A 259 8.03 -13.80 12.04
C ALA A 259 9.56 -13.81 12.05
N ASP A 260 10.19 -14.08 10.91
CA ASP A 260 11.65 -14.01 10.75
C ASP A 260 12.18 -12.59 11.04
N TYR A 261 11.57 -11.57 10.43
CA TYR A 261 11.92 -10.18 10.65
C TYR A 261 11.80 -9.75 12.12
N LEU A 262 10.65 -10.03 12.74
CA LEU A 262 10.35 -9.65 14.13
C LEU A 262 11.20 -10.43 15.13
N THR A 263 11.49 -11.71 14.89
CA THR A 263 12.33 -12.52 15.78
C THR A 263 13.72 -11.91 15.93
N ASN A 264 14.30 -11.40 14.84
CA ASN A 264 15.62 -10.77 14.90
C ASN A 264 15.59 -9.48 15.75
N ILE A 265 14.55 -8.66 15.59
CA ILE A 265 14.37 -7.43 16.38
C ILE A 265 14.14 -7.74 17.86
N PHE A 266 13.24 -8.68 18.17
CA PHE A 266 12.91 -9.02 19.55
C PHE A 266 14.09 -9.64 20.29
N ARG A 267 14.91 -10.45 19.61
CA ARG A 267 16.16 -10.97 20.19
C ARG A 267 17.16 -9.85 20.51
N GLU A 268 17.30 -8.87 19.62
CA GLU A 268 18.14 -7.70 19.86
C GLU A 268 17.67 -6.96 21.12
N TRP A 269 16.37 -6.66 21.21
CA TRP A 269 15.77 -6.01 22.38
C TRP A 269 15.93 -6.81 23.68
N GLN A 270 15.76 -8.13 23.63
CA GLN A 270 15.96 -8.99 24.81
C GLN A 270 17.42 -9.05 25.26
N SER A 271 18.37 -8.84 24.35
CA SER A 271 19.81 -8.88 24.65
C SER A 271 20.40 -7.52 25.07
N ASP A 272 19.74 -6.42 24.73
CA ASP A 272 20.21 -5.07 25.04
C ASP A 272 19.85 -4.69 26.48
N ARG A 273 20.88 -4.49 27.31
CA ARG A 273 20.73 -4.11 28.73
C ARG A 273 20.13 -2.71 28.92
N ASN A 274 20.19 -1.87 27.89
CA ASN A 274 19.62 -0.52 27.91
C ASN A 274 18.24 -0.46 27.24
N PHE A 275 17.70 -1.61 26.79
CA PHE A 275 16.39 -1.65 26.19
C PHE A 275 15.31 -1.27 27.21
N SER A 276 14.50 -0.27 26.84
CA SER A 276 13.30 0.09 27.57
C SER A 276 12.10 -0.01 26.65
N ILE A 277 11.13 -0.83 27.04
CA ILE A 277 9.84 -0.93 26.35
C ILE A 277 9.17 0.44 26.34
N ALA A 278 9.27 1.24 27.40
CA ALA A 278 8.57 2.53 27.46
C ALA A 278 9.05 3.51 26.37
N THR A 279 10.35 3.54 26.08
CA THR A 279 10.95 4.51 25.16
C THR A 279 11.15 4.00 23.74
N THR A 280 11.05 2.68 23.51
CA THR A 280 11.25 2.10 22.18
C THR A 280 10.00 2.27 21.30
N PRO A 281 10.12 2.90 20.11
CA PRO A 281 9.01 2.99 19.16
C PRO A 281 8.53 1.61 18.70
N PRO A 282 7.24 1.44 18.37
CA PRO A 282 6.75 0.18 17.83
C PRO A 282 7.36 -0.11 16.45
N VAL A 283 7.53 -1.39 16.14
CA VAL A 283 7.75 -1.87 14.77
C VAL A 283 6.47 -1.62 13.98
N ARG A 284 6.61 -0.99 12.81
CA ARG A 284 5.50 -0.65 11.92
C ARG A 284 5.39 -1.68 10.81
N ILE A 285 4.29 -2.42 10.78
CA ILE A 285 3.99 -3.37 9.70
C ILE A 285 2.93 -2.76 8.79
N LEU A 286 3.36 -2.30 7.62
CA LEU A 286 2.48 -1.72 6.61
C LEU A 286 2.11 -2.80 5.60
N ILE A 287 0.83 -2.95 5.31
CA ILE A 287 0.32 -4.02 4.45
C ILE A 287 -0.65 -3.40 3.47
N GLN A 288 -0.41 -3.60 2.19
CA GLN A 288 -1.32 -3.21 1.12
C GLN A 288 -1.64 -4.43 0.27
N GLY A 289 -2.89 -4.62 -0.13
CA GLY A 289 -3.27 -5.72 -1.00
C GLY A 289 -4.42 -5.38 -1.92
N HIS A 290 -4.41 -5.90 -3.15
CA HIS A 290 -5.49 -5.71 -4.13
C HIS A 290 -6.23 -7.02 -4.41
N SER A 291 -7.56 -6.98 -4.62
CA SER A 291 -8.35 -8.16 -5.01
C SER A 291 -8.16 -9.32 -4.01
N ARG A 292 -7.88 -10.54 -4.48
CA ARG A 292 -7.50 -11.67 -3.62
C ARG A 292 -6.25 -11.42 -2.77
N GLY A 293 -5.31 -10.60 -3.26
CA GLY A 293 -4.17 -10.13 -2.46
C GLY A 293 -4.62 -9.23 -1.30
N GLY A 294 -5.69 -8.45 -1.46
CA GLY A 294 -6.32 -7.66 -0.40
C GLY A 294 -6.96 -8.53 0.68
N VAL A 295 -7.53 -9.67 0.30
CA VAL A 295 -8.02 -10.68 1.25
C VAL A 295 -6.87 -11.33 2.00
N ALA A 296 -5.81 -11.75 1.29
CA ALA A 296 -4.62 -12.34 1.90
C ALA A 296 -3.88 -11.39 2.83
N ALA A 297 -3.89 -10.09 2.53
CA ALA A 297 -3.30 -9.04 3.34
C ALA A 297 -3.96 -8.94 4.74
N ALA A 298 -5.29 -8.85 4.80
CA ALA A 298 -5.99 -8.83 6.08
C ALA A 298 -5.78 -10.12 6.88
N GLU A 299 -5.97 -11.27 6.22
CA GLU A 299 -5.82 -12.57 6.87
C GLU A 299 -4.40 -12.79 7.40
N GLY A 300 -3.37 -12.41 6.64
CA GLY A 300 -2.01 -12.56 7.10
C GLY A 300 -1.65 -11.56 8.21
N ALA A 301 -2.21 -10.34 8.22
CA ALA A 301 -2.02 -9.39 9.31
C ALA A 301 -2.51 -10.00 10.64
N LEU A 302 -3.70 -10.61 10.61
CA LEU A 302 -4.28 -11.32 11.75
C LEU A 302 -3.39 -12.51 12.18
N LEU A 303 -2.82 -13.25 11.22
CA LEU A 303 -1.88 -14.35 11.52
C LEU A 303 -0.56 -13.85 12.15
N ILE A 304 -0.04 -12.68 11.72
CA ILE A 304 1.13 -12.06 12.35
C ILE A 304 0.79 -11.70 13.80
N ARG A 305 -0.33 -11.00 14.04
CA ARG A 305 -0.76 -10.62 15.39
C ARG A 305 -0.88 -11.84 16.30
N GLN A 306 -1.54 -12.91 15.82
CA GLN A 306 -1.66 -14.18 16.55
C GLN A 306 -0.29 -14.80 16.86
N TRP A 307 0.64 -14.74 15.91
CA TRP A 307 1.99 -15.26 16.12
C TRP A 307 2.76 -14.44 17.17
N VAL A 308 2.69 -13.10 17.13
CA VAL A 308 3.34 -12.24 18.14
C VAL A 308 2.76 -12.53 19.52
N GLN A 309 1.43 -12.55 19.65
CA GLN A 309 0.78 -12.82 20.92
C GLN A 309 1.12 -14.19 21.51
N LYS A 310 1.31 -15.21 20.65
CA LYS A 310 1.66 -16.56 21.09
C LYS A 310 3.13 -16.69 21.50
N ASN A 311 4.06 -16.04 20.80
CA ASN A 311 5.50 -16.31 20.94
C ASN A 311 6.26 -15.20 21.67
N TYR A 312 5.75 -13.97 21.66
CA TYR A 312 6.35 -12.77 22.25
C TYR A 312 5.25 -11.87 22.85
N PRO A 313 4.45 -12.37 23.82
CA PRO A 313 3.32 -11.64 24.40
C PRO A 313 3.72 -10.27 24.97
N GLU A 314 4.94 -10.13 25.50
CA GLU A 314 5.49 -8.90 26.05
C GLU A 314 5.74 -7.79 25.01
N PHE A 315 5.84 -8.15 23.73
CA PHE A 315 6.08 -7.20 22.62
C PHE A 315 4.85 -6.97 21.74
N VAL A 316 3.70 -7.47 22.15
CA VAL A 316 2.42 -7.33 21.42
C VAL A 316 2.11 -5.85 21.14
N ASP A 317 2.30 -4.96 22.11
CA ASP A 317 2.04 -3.52 21.94
C ASP A 317 3.18 -2.76 21.24
N LYS A 318 4.26 -3.47 20.90
CA LYS A 318 5.38 -2.97 20.08
C LYS A 318 5.30 -3.38 18.63
N VAL A 319 4.16 -3.92 18.20
CA VAL A 319 3.86 -4.17 16.79
C VAL A 319 2.57 -3.44 16.42
N ALA A 320 2.69 -2.42 15.59
CA ALA A 320 1.56 -1.66 15.06
C ALA A 320 1.33 -1.98 13.58
N PHE A 321 0.06 -2.04 13.19
CA PHE A 321 -0.35 -2.44 11.85
C PHE A 321 -0.95 -1.26 11.10
N ASP A 322 -0.56 -1.11 9.84
CA ASP A 322 -1.13 -0.16 8.90
C ASP A 322 -1.61 -0.94 7.67
N LEU A 323 -2.90 -1.19 7.56
CA LEU A 323 -3.48 -2.08 6.54
C LEU A 323 -4.34 -1.31 5.55
N ILE A 324 -4.10 -1.50 4.25
CA ILE A 324 -4.97 -1.01 3.17
C ILE A 324 -5.40 -2.17 2.27
N GLN A 325 -6.71 -2.40 2.20
CA GLN A 325 -7.30 -3.38 1.29
C GLN A 325 -7.95 -2.67 0.09
N TYR A 326 -7.44 -2.93 -1.10
CA TYR A 326 -7.99 -2.42 -2.37
C TYR A 326 -8.92 -3.48 -2.99
N ASP A 327 -10.20 -3.18 -3.01
CA ASP A 327 -11.32 -4.00 -3.49
C ASP A 327 -11.12 -5.50 -3.19
N PRO A 328 -11.10 -5.91 -1.90
CA PRO A 328 -10.72 -7.26 -1.51
C PRO A 328 -11.76 -8.27 -2.01
N VAL A 329 -11.48 -8.96 -3.12
CA VAL A 329 -12.38 -9.95 -3.71
C VAL A 329 -11.84 -11.35 -3.46
N PRO A 330 -12.55 -12.24 -2.74
CA PRO A 330 -12.07 -13.59 -2.47
C PRO A 330 -12.23 -14.54 -3.69
N GLY A 331 -13.28 -14.34 -4.51
CA GLY A 331 -13.61 -15.17 -5.69
C GLY A 331 -14.75 -16.17 -5.45
N GLY A 332 -15.06 -16.98 -6.48
CA GLY A 332 -16.25 -17.86 -6.51
C GLY A 332 -16.30 -18.99 -5.45
N ASP A 333 -15.17 -19.64 -5.15
CA ASP A 333 -15.10 -20.83 -4.26
C ASP A 333 -14.41 -20.55 -2.93
N THR A 334 -14.71 -19.40 -2.33
CA THR A 334 -13.98 -18.90 -1.14
C THR A 334 -14.92 -18.38 -0.07
N ALA A 335 -15.94 -19.18 0.28
CA ALA A 335 -16.93 -18.86 1.31
C ALA A 335 -16.29 -18.43 2.64
N SER A 336 -15.19 -19.08 3.04
CA SER A 336 -14.44 -18.77 4.28
C SER A 336 -13.78 -17.40 4.30
N TYR A 337 -13.71 -16.72 3.15
CA TYR A 337 -13.10 -15.40 3.01
C TYR A 337 -14.13 -14.32 2.63
N GLN A 338 -15.43 -14.60 2.68
CA GLN A 338 -16.47 -13.61 2.35
C GLN A 338 -16.59 -12.47 3.36
N SER A 339 -16.14 -12.67 4.59
CA SER A 339 -16.11 -11.65 5.63
C SER A 339 -14.81 -11.74 6.41
N THR A 340 -14.31 -10.60 6.89
CA THR A 340 -13.23 -10.54 7.88
C THR A 340 -13.53 -9.46 8.91
N THR A 341 -13.02 -9.61 10.12
CA THR A 341 -13.19 -8.63 11.21
C THR A 341 -11.83 -8.25 11.76
N LEU A 342 -11.46 -6.99 11.60
CA LEU A 342 -10.09 -6.52 11.86
C LEU A 342 -9.83 -6.20 13.33
N LYS A 343 -10.83 -5.73 14.10
CA LYS A 343 -10.64 -5.17 15.45
C LYS A 343 -11.41 -5.87 16.58
N ASP A 344 -12.06 -7.00 16.32
CA ASP A 344 -12.92 -7.60 17.34
C ASP A 344 -12.14 -8.25 18.51
N LYS A 345 -12.67 -8.05 19.72
CA LYS A 345 -12.21 -8.61 21.00
C LYS A 345 -13.02 -9.85 21.42
N LYS A 346 -14.19 -10.11 20.81
CA LYS A 346 -15.17 -11.14 21.23
C LYS A 346 -15.02 -12.50 20.54
N HIS A 347 -14.44 -12.57 19.35
CA HIS A 347 -14.21 -13.85 18.66
C HIS A 347 -12.95 -14.60 19.15
N LYS A 348 -12.92 -15.94 18.99
CA LYS A 348 -11.81 -16.85 19.38
C LYS A 348 -10.44 -16.50 18.77
N LYS A 349 -10.37 -15.57 17.82
CA LYS A 349 -9.13 -15.07 17.21
C LYS A 349 -8.96 -13.61 17.57
N PRO A 350 -7.79 -13.20 18.10
CA PRO A 350 -7.52 -11.80 18.41
C PRO A 350 -7.55 -10.98 17.12
N GLY A 351 -8.34 -9.90 17.10
CA GLY A 351 -8.20 -8.85 16.10
C GLY A 351 -6.83 -8.17 16.18
N LEU A 352 -6.55 -7.28 15.22
CA LEU A 352 -5.31 -6.49 15.18
C LEU A 352 -5.19 -5.52 16.37
N GLY A 353 -6.30 -5.25 17.07
CA GLY A 353 -6.37 -4.35 18.22
C GLY A 353 -6.48 -2.88 17.83
N ASP A 354 -6.52 -2.02 18.85
CA ASP A 354 -6.77 -0.59 18.69
C ASP A 354 -5.55 0.14 18.07
N SER A 355 -4.35 -0.47 18.15
CA SER A 355 -3.12 0.03 17.53
C SER A 355 -3.06 -0.14 16.00
N ALA A 356 -4.05 -0.82 15.41
CA ALA A 356 -4.14 -1.02 13.98
C ALA A 356 -4.83 0.17 13.31
N ASN A 357 -4.22 0.68 12.25
CA ASN A 357 -4.77 1.73 11.41
C ASN A 357 -5.15 1.15 10.05
N THR A 358 -6.45 1.19 9.72
CA THR A 358 -7.00 0.32 8.67
C THR A 358 -7.90 1.08 7.70
N THR A 359 -7.68 0.84 6.40
CA THR A 359 -8.51 1.39 5.31
C THR A 359 -8.95 0.27 4.37
N VAL A 360 -10.21 0.26 3.99
CA VAL A 360 -10.69 -0.53 2.84
C VAL A 360 -11.19 0.39 1.75
N VAL A 361 -10.77 0.15 0.51
CA VAL A 361 -11.22 0.89 -0.66
C VAL A 361 -12.07 -0.05 -1.51
N TYR A 362 -13.34 0.26 -1.70
CA TYR A 362 -14.25 -0.51 -2.54
C TYR A 362 -14.49 0.17 -3.89
N SER A 363 -14.65 -0.66 -4.92
CA SER A 363 -15.32 -0.26 -6.15
C SER A 363 -16.83 -0.42 -5.94
N VAL A 364 -17.63 0.63 -6.16
CA VAL A 364 -19.10 0.52 -6.07
C VAL A 364 -19.68 -0.33 -7.22
N HIS A 365 -18.95 -0.42 -8.33
CA HIS A 365 -19.31 -1.23 -9.49
C HIS A 365 -18.08 -1.63 -10.31
N THR A 366 -17.92 -2.92 -10.58
CA THR A 366 -16.74 -3.47 -11.28
C THR A 366 -16.99 -3.71 -12.78
N ASP A 367 -15.92 -3.76 -13.56
CA ASP A 367 -15.90 -4.15 -14.98
C ASP A 367 -16.16 -5.66 -15.21
N HIS A 368 -16.39 -6.41 -14.14
CA HIS A 368 -16.61 -7.85 -14.19
C HIS A 368 -18.02 -8.24 -13.74
N SER A 369 -18.70 -9.08 -14.52
CA SER A 369 -20.10 -9.47 -14.26
C SER A 369 -20.29 -10.64 -13.30
N LYS A 370 -19.24 -11.41 -12.97
CA LYS A 370 -19.32 -12.63 -12.14
C LYS A 370 -18.09 -12.78 -11.25
N MET A 371 -18.24 -13.37 -10.06
CA MET A 371 -17.14 -13.73 -9.14
C MET A 371 -16.29 -12.57 -8.60
N PHE A 372 -16.74 -11.32 -8.75
CA PHE A 372 -16.10 -10.12 -8.21
C PHE A 372 -16.94 -9.46 -7.11
N THR A 373 -17.61 -10.26 -6.30
CA THR A 373 -18.22 -9.80 -5.05
C THR A 373 -17.12 -9.59 -4.01
N PRO A 374 -17.00 -8.40 -3.38
CA PRO A 374 -15.96 -8.13 -2.41
C PRO A 374 -16.24 -8.83 -1.07
N GLN A 375 -15.19 -8.99 -0.28
CA GLN A 375 -15.23 -9.38 1.13
C GLN A 375 -15.83 -8.24 1.94
N THR A 376 -16.76 -8.56 2.84
CA THR A 376 -17.23 -7.63 3.89
C THR A 376 -16.11 -7.45 4.91
N VAL A 377 -15.54 -6.25 5.01
CA VAL A 377 -14.48 -5.93 5.96
C VAL A 377 -15.08 -5.16 7.14
N LYS A 378 -15.10 -5.79 8.31
CA LYS A 378 -15.63 -5.22 9.55
C LYS A 378 -14.52 -4.65 10.42
N GLY A 379 -14.80 -3.54 11.10
CA GLY A 379 -13.85 -2.89 12.02
C GLY A 379 -12.67 -2.19 11.32
N ALA A 380 -12.84 -1.81 10.05
CA ALA A 380 -11.92 -0.87 9.41
C ALA A 380 -12.16 0.54 9.97
N ASP A 381 -11.11 1.35 10.11
CA ASP A 381 -11.25 2.75 10.56
C ASP A 381 -11.83 3.62 9.45
N ARG A 382 -11.48 3.30 8.20
CA ARG A 382 -11.90 4.01 6.99
C ARG A 382 -12.46 3.06 5.96
N ILE A 383 -13.57 3.46 5.36
CA ILE A 383 -14.14 2.83 4.16
C ILE A 383 -14.18 3.90 3.07
N VAL A 384 -13.52 3.66 1.94
CA VAL A 384 -13.50 4.58 0.79
C VAL A 384 -14.20 3.92 -0.39
N LEU A 385 -15.22 4.57 -0.93
CA LEU A 385 -15.99 4.09 -2.08
C LEU A 385 -15.56 4.83 -3.34
N THR A 386 -15.40 4.11 -4.45
CA THR A 386 -14.96 4.70 -5.72
C THR A 386 -15.84 4.22 -6.87
N ALA A 387 -16.10 5.08 -7.86
CA ALA A 387 -16.68 4.70 -9.16
C ALA A 387 -15.66 4.08 -10.13
N PHE A 388 -14.41 3.87 -9.70
CA PHE A 388 -13.43 3.15 -10.50
C PHE A 388 -13.82 1.68 -10.66
N LYS A 389 -13.27 1.05 -11.70
CA LYS A 389 -13.36 -0.40 -11.91
C LYS A 389 -12.66 -1.18 -10.78
N HIS A 390 -12.58 -2.50 -10.89
CA HIS A 390 -12.00 -3.37 -9.85
C HIS A 390 -10.59 -2.96 -9.37
N SER A 391 -9.80 -2.28 -10.20
CA SER A 391 -8.48 -1.77 -9.83
C SER A 391 -8.51 -0.63 -8.80
N VAL A 392 -9.66 -0.02 -8.51
CA VAL A 392 -9.85 1.08 -7.54
C VAL A 392 -8.79 2.17 -7.65
N GLY A 393 -8.51 2.58 -8.89
CA GLY A 393 -7.58 3.67 -9.17
C GLY A 393 -6.10 3.27 -9.17
N LEU A 394 -5.74 2.01 -8.86
CA LEU A 394 -4.33 1.56 -8.86
C LEU A 394 -3.65 1.61 -10.25
N ASP A 395 -4.43 1.69 -11.32
CA ASP A 395 -3.94 1.86 -12.69
C ASP A 395 -4.08 3.28 -13.24
N MET A 396 -4.64 4.19 -12.44
CA MET A 396 -4.78 5.60 -12.78
C MET A 396 -3.51 6.37 -12.40
N THR A 397 -3.30 7.47 -13.11
CA THR A 397 -2.23 8.42 -12.84
C THR A 397 -2.83 9.81 -12.74
N ASP A 398 -2.35 10.58 -11.78
CA ASP A 398 -2.67 11.99 -11.69
C ASP A 398 -1.78 12.76 -12.69
N GLN A 399 -2.36 13.41 -13.70
CA GLN A 399 -1.55 14.08 -14.72
C GLN A 399 -0.97 15.41 -14.23
N GLN A 400 -1.47 15.95 -13.13
CA GLN A 400 -1.06 17.25 -12.59
C GLN A 400 0.10 17.11 -11.61
N ASP A 401 0.20 15.96 -10.98
CA ASP A 401 1.31 15.61 -10.11
C ASP A 401 2.53 15.15 -10.93
N SER A 402 3.69 15.74 -10.64
CA SER A 402 4.98 15.32 -11.20
C SER A 402 5.27 13.82 -10.97
N SER A 403 4.80 13.27 -9.84
CA SER A 403 4.97 11.85 -9.52
C SER A 403 3.98 10.94 -10.25
N LYS A 404 2.98 11.53 -10.93
CA LYS A 404 1.91 10.86 -11.68
C LYS A 404 1.10 9.86 -10.87
N ARG A 405 1.05 10.03 -9.54
CA ARG A 405 0.39 9.06 -8.66
C ARG A 405 -0.98 9.59 -8.27
N LEU A 406 -2.02 8.79 -8.51
CA LEU A 406 -3.38 9.15 -8.12
C LEU A 406 -3.42 9.62 -6.66
N ALA A 407 -3.99 10.79 -6.46
CA ALA A 407 -4.18 11.42 -5.17
C ALA A 407 -5.65 11.80 -4.98
N TYR A 408 -6.07 11.88 -3.73
CA TYR A 408 -7.43 12.20 -3.35
C TYR A 408 -7.45 13.42 -2.44
N THR A 409 -8.29 14.39 -2.73
CA THR A 409 -8.44 15.59 -1.89
C THR A 409 -9.63 15.41 -0.96
N ASN A 410 -9.45 15.59 0.34
CA ASN A 410 -10.57 15.55 1.28
C ASN A 410 -11.35 16.88 1.25
N ALA A 411 -12.67 16.81 1.06
CA ALA A 411 -13.52 17.98 0.98
C ALA A 411 -13.56 18.82 2.27
N GLU A 412 -13.41 18.17 3.44
CA GLU A 412 -13.53 18.82 4.75
C GLU A 412 -12.27 19.61 5.11
N ASN A 413 -11.11 18.97 5.12
CA ASN A 413 -9.85 19.60 5.54
C ASN A 413 -8.96 20.07 4.37
N GLN A 414 -9.35 19.83 3.13
CA GLN A 414 -8.60 20.17 1.91
C GLN A 414 -7.20 19.52 1.80
N GLU A 415 -6.86 18.56 2.65
CA GLU A 415 -5.60 17.82 2.59
C GLU A 415 -5.67 16.74 1.50
N VAL A 416 -4.49 16.33 1.01
CA VAL A 416 -4.37 15.38 -0.10
C VAL A 416 -3.75 14.07 0.37
N TYR A 417 -4.36 12.95 -0.01
CA TYR A 417 -3.99 11.61 0.44
C TYR A 417 -3.71 10.71 -0.76
N ARG A 418 -2.61 9.97 -0.71
CA ARG A 418 -2.28 8.95 -1.71
C ARG A 418 -1.52 7.77 -1.13
N GLY A 419 -1.69 6.61 -1.75
CA GLY A 419 -0.93 5.42 -1.36
C GLY A 419 -1.18 4.98 0.07
N SER A 420 -0.09 4.79 0.85
CA SER A 420 -0.21 4.46 2.26
C SER A 420 -0.65 5.65 3.12
N GLY A 421 -0.58 6.87 2.61
CA GLY A 421 -1.12 8.06 3.27
C GLY A 421 -2.66 8.04 3.41
N LEU A 422 -3.38 7.14 2.72
CA LEU A 422 -4.81 6.95 2.98
C LEU A 422 -5.14 6.60 4.43
N ASN A 423 -4.19 5.97 5.15
CA ASN A 423 -4.34 5.70 6.58
C ASN A 423 -4.18 6.97 7.45
N ASP A 424 -3.74 8.11 6.91
CA ASP A 424 -3.71 9.41 7.61
C ASP A 424 -5.05 10.13 7.56
N LEU A 425 -5.96 9.76 6.65
CA LEU A 425 -7.30 10.34 6.56
C LEU A 425 -8.00 10.28 7.93
N PRO A 426 -8.95 11.16 8.29
CA PRO A 426 -9.74 10.93 9.51
C PRO A 426 -10.57 9.62 9.41
N PRO A 427 -10.86 8.91 10.51
CA PRO A 427 -11.79 7.78 10.47
C PRO A 427 -13.15 8.18 9.89
N GLY A 428 -13.74 7.34 9.03
CA GLY A 428 -14.97 7.69 8.33
C GLY A 428 -15.32 6.79 7.16
N VAL A 429 -16.54 6.96 6.65
CA VAL A 429 -17.00 6.37 5.39
C VAL A 429 -17.01 7.48 4.35
N TYR A 430 -16.31 7.27 3.24
CA TYR A 430 -16.08 8.27 2.20
C TYR A 430 -16.52 7.77 0.84
N ILE A 431 -16.91 8.69 -0.05
CA ILE A 431 -17.05 8.44 -1.48
C ILE A 431 -16.15 9.38 -2.27
N VAL A 432 -15.50 8.86 -3.32
CA VAL A 432 -14.65 9.62 -4.23
C VAL A 432 -15.46 10.05 -5.44
N ASP A 433 -15.51 11.35 -5.71
CA ASP A 433 -16.16 11.92 -6.89
C ASP A 433 -15.26 11.91 -8.14
N GLU A 434 -15.81 12.38 -9.26
CA GLU A 434 -15.14 12.43 -10.56
C GLU A 434 -13.90 13.35 -10.59
N THR A 435 -13.76 14.25 -9.61
CA THR A 435 -12.60 15.14 -9.44
C THR A 435 -11.61 14.65 -8.39
N ASN A 436 -11.67 13.36 -8.04
CA ASN A 436 -10.90 12.72 -6.97
C ASN A 436 -11.10 13.37 -5.59
N THR A 437 -12.27 13.95 -5.34
CA THR A 437 -12.61 14.52 -4.03
C THR A 437 -13.24 13.46 -3.14
N LEU A 438 -12.68 13.25 -1.95
CA LEU A 438 -13.26 12.44 -0.88
C LEU A 438 -14.31 13.27 -0.14
N VAL A 439 -15.55 12.80 -0.15
CA VAL A 439 -16.64 13.33 0.67
C VAL A 439 -17.00 12.31 1.74
N ARG A 440 -17.02 12.74 3.00
CA ARG A 440 -17.37 11.90 4.15
C ARG A 440 -18.88 11.87 4.35
N PHE A 441 -19.44 10.68 4.56
CA PHE A 441 -20.83 10.53 5.02
C PHE A 441 -20.91 10.71 6.54
N ASN A 442 -21.91 11.47 6.98
CA ASN A 442 -22.23 11.66 8.39
C ASN A 442 -23.20 10.59 8.90
N THR A 443 -24.06 10.05 8.02
CA THR A 443 -25.04 9.03 8.38
C THR A 443 -25.07 7.86 7.41
N TYR A 444 -25.66 6.75 7.87
CA TYR A 444 -25.87 5.58 7.02
C TYR A 444 -26.89 5.87 5.90
N GLU A 445 -27.87 6.72 6.17
CA GLU A 445 -28.92 7.12 5.23
C GLU A 445 -28.36 7.95 4.08
N GLU A 446 -27.43 8.88 4.35
CA GLU A 446 -26.71 9.62 3.31
C GLU A 446 -25.96 8.66 2.39
N PHE A 447 -25.23 7.70 2.97
CA PHE A 447 -24.52 6.66 2.23
C PHE A 447 -25.46 5.84 1.34
N GLU A 448 -26.55 5.28 1.89
CA GLU A 448 -27.48 4.45 1.12
C GLU A 448 -28.18 5.26 0.03
N GLY A 449 -28.55 6.51 0.31
CA GLY A 449 -29.15 7.42 -0.66
C GLY A 449 -28.23 7.68 -1.84
N VAL A 450 -26.98 8.06 -1.59
CA VAL A 450 -25.99 8.33 -2.64
C VAL A 450 -25.65 7.06 -3.42
N LEU A 451 -25.41 5.94 -2.72
CA LEU A 451 -25.08 4.68 -3.38
C LEU A 451 -26.24 4.19 -4.27
N SER A 452 -27.49 4.31 -3.81
CA SER A 452 -28.68 3.93 -4.57
C SER A 452 -28.88 4.79 -5.82
N ASP A 453 -28.61 6.10 -5.73
CA ASP A 453 -28.71 7.00 -6.88
C ASP A 453 -27.64 6.69 -7.94
N VAL A 454 -26.38 6.55 -7.50
CA VAL A 454 -25.23 6.26 -8.38
C VAL A 454 -25.37 4.89 -9.06
N THR A 455 -25.96 3.91 -8.38
CA THR A 455 -26.11 2.52 -8.88
C THR A 455 -27.50 2.21 -9.43
N LYS A 456 -28.36 3.23 -9.63
CA LYS A 456 -29.74 3.07 -10.09
C LYS A 456 -29.81 2.25 -11.39
N GLY A 457 -30.59 1.16 -11.38
CA GLY A 457 -30.76 0.26 -12.53
C GLY A 457 -29.57 -0.68 -12.81
N ARG A 458 -28.69 -0.92 -11.82
CA ARG A 458 -27.52 -1.82 -11.93
C ARG A 458 -27.66 -3.07 -11.06
N SER A 459 -28.75 -3.82 -11.24
CA SER A 459 -29.09 -5.00 -10.43
C SER A 459 -28.13 -6.18 -10.59
N SER A 460 -27.38 -6.28 -11.69
CA SER A 460 -26.46 -7.39 -11.96
C SER A 460 -25.29 -7.51 -10.97
N GLN A 461 -25.06 -6.49 -10.13
CA GLN A 461 -24.06 -6.49 -9.06
C GLN A 461 -24.65 -6.21 -7.67
N SER A 462 -25.92 -6.59 -7.43
CA SER A 462 -26.58 -6.40 -6.12
C SER A 462 -25.75 -6.95 -4.95
N TRP A 463 -25.21 -8.16 -5.08
CA TRP A 463 -24.36 -8.78 -4.06
C TRP A 463 -23.15 -7.94 -3.66
N ARG A 464 -22.57 -7.16 -4.60
CA ARG A 464 -21.47 -6.25 -4.28
C ARG A 464 -21.97 -5.09 -3.43
N ARG A 465 -23.10 -4.50 -3.80
CA ARG A 465 -23.77 -3.47 -2.99
C ARG A 465 -24.04 -4.00 -1.59
N ASP A 466 -24.66 -5.17 -1.47
CA ASP A 466 -25.02 -5.77 -0.18
C ASP A 466 -23.79 -5.92 0.74
N ARG A 467 -22.67 -6.44 0.20
CA ARG A 467 -21.43 -6.61 0.99
C ARG A 467 -20.79 -5.30 1.44
N ILE A 468 -20.89 -4.26 0.60
CA ILE A 468 -20.41 -2.92 0.93
C ILE A 468 -21.32 -2.28 1.98
N SER A 469 -22.64 -2.36 1.80
CA SER A 469 -23.63 -1.86 2.75
C SER A 469 -23.50 -2.55 4.10
N ASP A 470 -23.25 -3.87 4.16
CA ASP A 470 -22.98 -4.59 5.41
C ASP A 470 -21.73 -4.06 6.14
N ALA A 471 -20.66 -3.74 5.41
CA ALA A 471 -19.42 -3.21 5.99
C ALA A 471 -19.63 -1.78 6.52
N VAL A 472 -20.33 -0.93 5.74
CA VAL A 472 -20.64 0.44 6.10
C VAL A 472 -21.61 0.52 7.26
N LYS A 473 -22.66 -0.31 7.25
CA LYS A 473 -23.61 -0.42 8.36
C LYS A 473 -22.90 -0.79 9.65
N TYR A 474 -22.03 -1.81 9.60
CA TYR A 474 -21.23 -2.20 10.77
C TYR A 474 -20.35 -1.05 11.28
N TRP A 475 -19.78 -0.25 10.37
CA TRP A 475 -18.98 0.92 10.75
C TRP A 475 -19.83 1.95 11.52
N PHE A 476 -20.99 2.33 10.99
CA PHE A 476 -21.89 3.26 11.68
C PHE A 476 -22.41 2.69 12.98
N ASP A 477 -22.83 1.42 13.03
CA ASP A 477 -23.32 0.79 14.27
C ASP A 477 -22.24 0.81 15.38
N LEU A 478 -20.95 0.65 15.02
CA LEU A 478 -19.83 0.71 15.97
C LEU A 478 -19.53 2.13 16.48
N HIS A 479 -19.74 3.17 15.65
CA HIS A 479 -19.34 4.54 15.96
C HIS A 479 -20.52 5.43 16.42
N SER A 480 -21.76 5.08 16.08
CA SER A 480 -22.98 5.73 16.54
C SER A 480 -23.36 5.30 17.96
N GLY A 481 -22.90 4.14 18.42
CA GLY A 481 -23.10 3.63 19.79
C GLY A 481 -22.25 4.30 20.88
N ASN A 482 -21.27 5.13 20.50
CA ASN A 482 -20.46 5.95 21.39
C ASN A 482 -20.90 7.43 21.34
N GLY A 483 -22.21 7.66 21.39
CA GLY A 483 -22.79 8.97 21.69
C GLY A 483 -22.43 9.42 23.10
N GLY A 484 -21.23 9.98 23.25
CA GLY A 484 -20.68 10.49 24.50
C GLY A 484 -19.23 10.91 24.34
N ALA A 485 -19.02 12.19 24.03
CA ALA A 485 -17.73 12.88 23.90
C ALA A 485 -16.90 12.58 22.63
N ALA A 486 -17.37 13.08 21.49
CA ALA A 486 -16.44 13.73 20.57
C ALA A 486 -15.89 14.97 21.32
N ALA A 487 -14.71 14.82 21.92
CA ALA A 487 -13.97 15.95 22.46
C ALA A 487 -13.68 16.90 21.29
N ALA A 488 -14.35 18.06 21.29
CA ALA A 488 -13.91 19.20 20.52
C ALA A 488 -12.44 19.49 20.87
N PRO A 489 -11.60 19.89 19.90
CA PRO A 489 -10.25 20.34 20.22
C PRO A 489 -10.37 21.58 21.10
N GLY A 490 -10.06 21.42 22.39
CA GLY A 490 -10.03 22.53 23.34
C GLY A 490 -9.01 23.56 22.87
N ALA A 491 -9.50 24.76 22.60
CA ALA A 491 -8.69 25.96 22.48
C ALA A 491 -7.97 26.20 23.82
N GLY A 492 -6.72 25.77 23.93
CA GLY A 492 -5.83 26.18 25.01
C GLY A 492 -5.15 27.48 24.65
N GLY A 493 -5.65 28.60 25.19
CA GLY A 493 -5.03 29.91 25.04
C GLY A 493 -5.47 30.92 26.12
N GLY A 494 -4.55 31.24 27.04
CA GLY A 494 -4.53 32.43 27.91
C GLY A 494 -5.42 32.36 29.16
N ALA A 495 -5.04 32.85 30.34
CA ALA A 495 -3.87 33.60 30.77
C ALA A 495 -3.73 33.44 32.30
N ALA A 496 -2.49 33.44 32.79
CA ALA A 496 -2.20 33.66 34.21
C ALA A 496 -2.11 35.17 34.48
N THR A 497 -2.76 35.61 35.55
CA THR A 497 -2.40 36.80 36.33
C THR A 497 -2.02 36.36 37.72
#